data_AF-A0A940B0U6-F1
#
_entry.id   AF-A0A940B0U6-F1
#
_cell.length_a   1.000
_cell.length_b   1.000
_cell.length_c   1.000
_cell.angle_alpha   90.00
_cell.angle_beta   90.00
_cell.angle_gamma   90.00
#
_symmetry.space_group_name_H-M   'P 1'
#
loop_
_entity.id
_entity.type
_entity.pdbx_description
1 polymer ?
#
loop_
_entity_poly.entity_id
_entity_poly.type
_entity_poly.pdbx_seq_one_letter_code
_entity_poly.pdbx_strand_id
1 'polypeptide(L)'
;KIAAVIYSGEPPVNQPLAEKLYSAVSGCTVSANPENDGVFLLVSSDFSHHQNLETTKARDARSRLFLEKPSEQPWILAVCDNRPAMYTLQKLLPDNSETTILCNTNSYELIPEGADDITSYFFCFFSK
;
A
#
# COMPACT_ATOMS: atom_id res chain seq x y z
N LYS A 1 -6.90 -20.39 -6.24
CA LYS A 1 -5.56 -20.40 -6.89
C LYS A 1 -4.84 -19.13 -6.47
N ILE A 2 -3.52 -19.12 -6.33
CA ILE A 2 -2.74 -17.93 -5.97
C ILE A 2 -1.85 -17.58 -7.16
N ALA A 3 -1.83 -16.31 -7.55
CA ALA A 3 -0.85 -15.76 -8.48
C ALA A 3 0.03 -14.79 -7.70
N ALA A 4 1.30 -15.16 -7.49
CA ALA A 4 2.26 -14.32 -6.80
C ALA A 4 3.01 -13.45 -7.81
N VAL A 5 3.20 -12.18 -7.47
CA VAL A 5 3.86 -11.21 -8.32
C VAL A 5 4.90 -10.48 -7.48
N ILE A 6 6.17 -10.54 -7.92
CA ILE A 6 7.31 -10.01 -7.17
C ILE A 6 7.94 -8.87 -7.98
N TYR A 7 8.21 -7.75 -7.32
CA TYR A 7 8.83 -6.57 -7.92
C TYR A 7 9.80 -5.91 -6.95
N SER A 8 10.80 -5.20 -7.49
CA SER A 8 11.64 -4.29 -6.72
C SER A 8 10.87 -3.01 -6.44
N GLY A 9 10.50 -2.78 -5.18
CA GLY A 9 9.63 -1.67 -4.79
C GLY A 9 10.34 -0.45 -4.20
N GLU A 10 11.61 -0.60 -3.81
CA GLU A 10 12.37 0.45 -3.13
C GLU A 10 12.66 1.67 -4.03
N PRO A 11 12.76 2.89 -3.45
CA PRO A 11 13.15 4.08 -4.18
C PRO A 11 14.55 3.97 -4.83
N PRO A 12 14.78 4.63 -5.98
CA PRO A 12 13.83 5.44 -6.74
C PRO A 12 12.79 4.60 -7.50
N VAL A 13 11.55 5.09 -7.56
CA VAL A 13 10.45 4.35 -8.20
C VAL A 13 10.64 4.33 -9.71
N ASN A 14 10.64 3.12 -10.27
CA ASN A 14 10.58 2.92 -11.71
C ASN A 14 9.12 3.04 -12.18
N GLN A 15 8.73 4.25 -12.63
CA GLN A 15 7.38 4.55 -13.08
C GLN A 15 6.88 3.61 -14.21
N PRO A 16 7.66 3.32 -15.28
CA PRO A 16 7.29 2.32 -16.29
C PRO A 16 6.99 0.93 -15.72
N LEU A 17 7.71 0.53 -14.66
CA LEU A 17 7.48 -0.76 -14.00
C LEU A 17 6.14 -0.76 -13.24
N ALA A 18 5.82 0.33 -12.55
CA ALA A 18 4.54 0.49 -11.85
C ALA A 18 3.35 0.47 -12.83
N GLU A 19 3.49 1.10 -14.00
CA GLU A 19 2.50 1.06 -15.07
C GLU A 19 2.31 -0.35 -15.66
N LYS A 20 3.41 -1.10 -15.81
CA LYS A 20 3.35 -2.50 -16.25
C LYS A 20 2.63 -3.38 -15.23
N LEU A 21 2.88 -3.20 -13.94
CA LEU A 21 2.17 -3.90 -12.87
C LEU A 21 0.67 -3.56 -12.91
N TYR A 22 0.32 -2.28 -12.96
CA TYR A 22 -1.07 -1.85 -13.07
C TYR A 22 -1.78 -2.46 -14.29
N SER A 23 -1.13 -2.44 -15.46
CA SER A 23 -1.68 -3.01 -16.69
C SER A 23 -1.92 -4.52 -16.56
N ALA A 24 -1.02 -5.25 -15.91
CA ALA A 24 -1.18 -6.69 -15.67
C ALA A 24 -2.32 -7.00 -14.69
N VAL A 25 -2.45 -6.23 -13.60
CA VAL A 25 -3.47 -6.46 -12.55
C VAL A 25 -4.86 -5.99 -12.98
N SER A 26 -4.96 -4.87 -13.71
CA SER A 26 -6.25 -4.29 -14.13
C SER A 26 -7.09 -5.24 -14.98
N GLY A 27 -6.45 -6.07 -15.83
CA GLY A 27 -7.11 -7.11 -16.61
C GLY A 27 -7.76 -8.23 -15.77
N CYS A 28 -7.39 -8.36 -14.50
CA CYS A 28 -7.95 -9.33 -13.57
C CYS A 28 -9.07 -8.76 -12.68
N THR A 29 -9.48 -7.50 -12.89
CA THR A 29 -10.55 -6.88 -12.11
C THR A 29 -11.93 -7.28 -12.62
N VAL A 30 -12.95 -7.15 -11.75
CA VAL A 30 -14.37 -7.30 -12.14
C VAL A 30 -14.79 -6.30 -13.22
N SER A 31 -14.22 -5.09 -13.18
CA SER A 31 -14.53 -4.05 -14.17
C SER A 31 -14.04 -4.42 -15.57
N ALA A 32 -12.95 -5.20 -15.66
CA ALA A 32 -12.41 -5.70 -16.92
C ALA A 32 -13.07 -7.00 -17.37
N ASN A 33 -13.45 -7.88 -16.44
CA ASN A 33 -14.20 -9.10 -16.72
C ASN A 33 -15.11 -9.46 -15.51
N PRO A 34 -16.45 -9.44 -15.67
CA PRO A 34 -17.40 -9.78 -14.60
C PRO A 34 -17.22 -11.17 -13.97
N GLU A 35 -16.61 -12.13 -14.67
CA GLU A 35 -16.32 -13.46 -14.13
C GLU A 35 -15.26 -13.45 -13.02
N ASN A 36 -14.55 -12.32 -12.83
CA ASN A 36 -13.52 -12.15 -11.81
C ASN A 36 -14.06 -11.73 -10.43
N ASP A 37 -15.35 -11.91 -10.12
CA ASP A 37 -15.97 -11.49 -8.84
C ASP A 37 -15.35 -12.18 -7.60
N GLY A 38 -14.65 -13.30 -7.81
CA GLY A 38 -13.88 -13.99 -6.77
C GLY A 38 -12.40 -13.57 -6.66
N VAL A 39 -11.94 -12.57 -7.40
CA VAL A 39 -10.53 -12.14 -7.41
C VAL A 39 -10.28 -11.12 -6.31
N PHE A 40 -9.36 -11.45 -5.41
CA PHE A 40 -8.90 -10.57 -4.34
C PHE A 40 -7.43 -10.16 -4.58
N LEU A 41 -7.17 -8.86 -4.53
CA LEU A 41 -5.80 -8.33 -4.59
C LEU A 41 -5.26 -8.14 -3.17
N LEU A 42 -4.17 -8.83 -2.85
CA LEU A 42 -3.41 -8.62 -1.64
C LEU A 42 -2.14 -7.81 -1.97
N VAL A 43 -1.95 -6.68 -1.29
CA VAL A 43 -0.72 -5.90 -1.33
C VAL A 43 0.02 -6.10 -0.02
N SER A 44 1.27 -6.57 -0.10
CA SER A 44 2.17 -6.70 1.05
C SER A 44 3.20 -5.57 1.01
N SER A 45 3.31 -4.82 2.10
CA SER A 45 4.28 -3.73 2.22
C SER A 45 4.50 -3.34 3.67
N ASP A 46 5.76 -3.08 4.01
CA ASP A 46 6.12 -2.40 5.25
C ASP A 46 6.22 -0.88 4.99
N PHE A 47 5.94 -0.06 6.00
CA PHE A 47 5.83 1.39 5.85
C PHE A 47 7.10 2.15 6.22
N SER A 48 7.09 3.02 7.24
CA SER A 48 8.31 3.71 7.68
C SER A 48 9.32 2.69 8.19
N HIS A 49 10.59 2.73 7.74
CA HIS A 49 11.69 1.86 8.20
C HIS A 49 12.88 2.67 8.70
N HIS A 50 13.67 2.08 9.60
CA HIS A 50 14.98 2.60 10.04
C HIS A 50 14.91 4.02 10.61
N GLN A 51 13.87 4.31 11.38
CA GLN A 51 13.68 5.62 11.99
C GLN A 51 13.36 5.52 13.48
N ASN A 52 13.51 6.66 14.16
CA ASN A 52 13.01 6.85 15.51
C ASN A 52 11.48 7.01 15.56
N LEU A 53 10.93 7.00 16.77
CA LEU A 53 9.49 7.10 17.02
C LEU A 53 8.83 8.36 16.46
N GLU A 54 9.48 9.52 16.58
CA GLU A 54 8.92 10.79 16.10
C GLU A 54 8.79 10.80 14.57
N THR A 55 9.87 10.43 13.88
CA THR A 55 9.90 10.38 12.40
C THR A 55 8.95 9.31 11.87
N THR A 56 8.88 8.17 12.54
CA THR A 56 7.95 7.09 12.21
C THR A 56 6.51 7.59 12.29
N LYS A 57 6.11 8.23 13.39
CA LYS A 57 4.77 8.82 13.54
C LYS A 57 4.45 9.84 12.45
N ALA A 58 5.41 10.69 12.09
CA ALA A 58 5.21 11.68 11.03
C ALA A 58 5.02 11.02 9.64
N ARG A 59 5.78 9.98 9.33
CA ARG A 59 5.65 9.20 8.08
C ARG A 59 4.37 8.39 8.03
N ASP A 60 3.94 7.84 9.16
CA ASP A 60 2.67 7.12 9.27
C ASP A 60 1.48 8.05 9.10
N ALA A 61 1.52 9.25 9.70
CA ALA A 61 0.50 10.27 9.47
C ALA A 61 0.38 10.63 7.98
N ARG A 62 1.52 10.76 7.28
CA ARG A 62 1.53 11.02 5.84
C ARG A 62 0.99 9.84 5.02
N SER A 63 1.37 8.61 5.38
CA SER A 63 0.90 7.40 4.70
C SER A 63 -0.61 7.20 4.89
N ARG A 64 -1.11 7.51 6.09
CA ARG A 64 -2.53 7.49 6.43
C ARG A 64 -3.34 8.42 5.52
N LEU A 65 -2.85 9.61 5.18
CA LEU A 65 -3.55 10.51 4.25
C LEU A 65 -3.86 9.81 2.93
N PHE A 66 -2.90 9.08 2.36
CA PHE A 66 -3.13 8.29 1.16
C PHE A 66 -4.06 7.11 1.42
N LEU A 67 -3.80 6.34 2.47
CA LEU A 67 -4.55 5.12 2.74
C LEU A 67 -6.02 5.40 3.05
N GLU A 68 -6.40 6.54 3.62
CA GLU A 68 -7.81 6.89 3.87
C GLU A 68 -8.59 7.13 2.58
N LYS A 69 -7.92 7.63 1.53
CA LYS A 69 -8.52 7.95 0.23
C LYS A 69 -7.54 7.75 -0.93
N PRO A 70 -7.22 6.50 -1.31
CA PRO A 70 -6.14 6.26 -2.28
C PRO A 70 -6.39 6.86 -3.66
N SER A 71 -7.64 6.93 -4.10
CA SER A 71 -8.06 7.49 -5.40
C SER A 71 -7.88 9.01 -5.47
N GLU A 72 -8.09 9.72 -4.36
CA GLU A 72 -8.00 11.19 -4.29
C GLU A 72 -6.58 11.70 -3.96
N GLN A 73 -5.70 10.84 -3.46
CA GLN A 73 -4.43 11.25 -2.88
C GLN A 73 -3.23 10.73 -3.68
N PRO A 74 -2.15 11.51 -3.85
CA PRO A 74 -0.95 11.02 -4.53
C PRO A 74 -0.37 9.77 -3.85
N TRP A 75 -0.18 8.69 -4.60
CA TRP A 75 0.40 7.44 -4.09
C TRP A 75 1.77 7.62 -3.42
N ILE A 76 2.53 8.66 -3.80
CA ILE A 76 3.84 8.99 -3.22
C ILE A 76 3.76 9.43 -1.75
N LEU A 77 2.56 9.71 -1.22
CA LEU A 77 2.36 9.95 0.20
C LEU A 77 2.49 8.67 1.03
N ALA A 78 2.29 7.48 0.44
CA ALA A 78 2.59 6.21 1.09
C ALA A 78 4.10 6.04 1.26
N VAL A 79 4.59 6.23 2.49
CA VAL A 79 5.99 6.02 2.84
C VAL A 79 6.18 4.54 3.11
N CYS A 80 6.51 3.79 2.07
CA CYS A 80 6.62 2.33 2.11
C CYS A 80 7.69 1.80 1.15
N ASP A 81 7.99 0.52 1.27
CA ASP A 81 8.92 -0.25 0.44
C ASP A 81 8.30 -0.83 -0.84
N ASN A 82 6.97 -0.76 -1.00
CA ASN A 82 6.26 -1.29 -2.17
C ASN A 82 5.48 -0.21 -2.91
N ARG A 83 6.20 0.82 -3.34
CA ARG A 83 5.63 1.96 -4.07
C ARG A 83 4.92 1.61 -5.38
N PRO A 84 5.39 0.64 -6.21
CA PRO A 84 4.66 0.21 -7.41
C PRO A 84 3.26 -0.33 -7.10
N ALA A 85 3.09 -1.02 -5.97
CA ALA A 85 1.78 -1.50 -5.54
C ALA A 85 0.88 -0.34 -5.09
N MET A 86 1.41 0.68 -4.42
CA MET A 86 0.63 1.87 -4.04
C MET A 86 0.16 2.66 -5.27
N TYR A 87 0.99 2.77 -6.30
CA TYR A 87 0.58 3.31 -7.60
C TYR A 87 -0.57 2.50 -8.20
N THR A 88 -0.44 1.17 -8.20
CA THR A 88 -1.46 0.27 -8.74
C THR A 88 -2.76 0.38 -7.95
N LEU A 89 -2.70 0.45 -6.63
CA LEU A 89 -3.85 0.63 -5.74
C LEU A 89 -4.60 1.94 -6.05
N GLN A 90 -3.87 3.07 -6.15
CA GLN A 90 -4.46 4.36 -6.53
C GLN A 90 -5.22 4.27 -7.87
N LYS A 91 -4.64 3.59 -8.86
CA LYS A 91 -5.22 3.52 -10.21
C LYS A 91 -6.39 2.54 -10.34
N LEU A 92 -6.44 1.52 -9.49
CA LEU A 92 -7.51 0.51 -9.52
C LEU A 92 -8.74 0.92 -8.72
N LEU A 93 -8.57 1.67 -7.64
CA LEU A 93 -9.68 2.08 -6.79
C LEU A 93 -10.44 3.25 -7.41
N PRO A 94 -11.77 3.16 -7.56
CA PRO A 94 -12.59 4.28 -8.02
C PRO A 94 -12.72 5.35 -6.92
N ASP A 95 -13.15 6.55 -7.30
CA ASP A 95 -13.33 7.68 -6.37
C ASP A 95 -14.32 7.38 -5.22
N ASN A 96 -15.27 6.45 -5.43
CA ASN A 96 -16.26 6.06 -4.44
C ASN A 96 -15.82 4.87 -3.56
N SER A 97 -14.58 4.42 -3.64
CA SER A 97 -14.12 3.27 -2.85
C SER A 97 -14.17 3.55 -1.35
N GLU A 98 -14.72 2.60 -0.59
CA GLU A 98 -14.64 2.63 0.87
C GLU A 98 -13.28 2.10 1.33
N THR A 99 -12.70 2.77 2.33
CA THR A 99 -11.47 2.31 2.96
C THR A 99 -11.68 2.12 4.45
N THR A 100 -11.22 0.98 4.96
CA THR A 100 -11.12 0.69 6.39
C THR A 100 -9.67 0.46 6.77
N ILE A 101 -9.11 1.32 7.62
CA ILE A 101 -7.83 1.08 8.30
C ILE A 101 -8.14 0.38 9.62
N LEU A 102 -7.94 -0.94 9.66
CA LEU A 102 -8.24 -1.79 10.81
C LEU A 102 -7.25 -1.55 11.95
N CYS A 103 -5.97 -1.40 11.60
CA CYS A 103 -4.89 -1.20 12.56
C CYS A 103 -3.72 -0.47 11.91
N ASN A 104 -3.07 0.38 12.70
CA ASN A 104 -1.74 0.90 12.43
C ASN A 104 -0.92 0.70 13.71
N THR A 105 0.23 0.07 13.57
CA THR A 105 1.17 -0.19 14.68
C THR A 105 2.59 -0.21 14.13
N ASN A 106 3.58 -0.39 15.00
CA ASN A 106 4.99 -0.45 14.62
C ASN A 106 5.76 -1.43 15.52
N SER A 107 6.97 -1.80 15.11
CA SER A 107 7.81 -2.77 15.82
C SER A 107 8.01 -2.41 17.30
N TYR A 108 8.16 -1.12 17.61
CA TYR A 108 8.37 -0.63 18.98
C TYR A 108 7.13 -0.75 19.88
N GLU A 109 5.93 -0.53 19.33
CA GLU A 109 4.67 -0.74 20.07
C GLU A 109 4.41 -2.22 20.37
N LEU A 110 4.86 -3.11 19.48
CA LEU A 110 4.73 -4.56 19.65
C LEU A 110 5.76 -5.10 20.65
N ILE A 111 7.01 -4.65 20.53
CA ILE A 111 8.14 -5.03 21.39
C ILE A 111 8.92 -3.74 21.68
N PRO A 112 8.87 -3.18 22.91
CA PRO A 112 9.50 -1.89 23.28
C PRO A 112 11.04 -1.89 23.30
N GLU A 113 11.67 -2.34 22.22
CA GLU A 113 13.11 -2.40 21.98
C GLU A 113 13.42 -1.73 20.62
N GLY A 114 14.64 -1.21 20.44
CA GLY A 114 15.05 -0.62 19.16
C GLY A 114 14.30 0.67 18.78
N ALA A 115 14.16 1.62 19.70
CA ALA A 115 13.43 2.88 19.48
C ALA A 115 14.01 3.80 18.38
N ASP A 116 15.20 3.47 17.87
CA ASP A 116 15.92 4.13 16.79
C ASP A 116 15.83 3.39 15.43
N ASP A 117 15.28 2.17 15.41
CA ASP A 117 15.11 1.34 14.22
C ASP A 117 13.68 0.75 14.17
N ILE A 118 12.72 1.63 13.91
CA ILE A 118 11.30 1.28 13.92
C ILE A 118 10.80 1.00 12.49
N THR A 119 10.07 -0.10 12.36
CA THR A 119 9.29 -0.45 11.16
C THR A 119 7.78 -0.32 11.45
N SER A 120 7.05 0.37 10.58
CA SER A 120 5.60 0.56 10.70
C SER A 120 4.78 -0.36 9.82
N TYR A 121 3.56 -0.66 10.29
CA TYR A 121 2.61 -1.55 9.64
C TYR A 121 1.22 -0.91 9.57
N PHE A 122 0.53 -1.13 8.45
CA PHE A 122 -0.87 -0.77 8.24
C PHE A 122 -1.65 -1.99 7.78
N PHE A 123 -2.81 -2.21 8.40
CA PHE A 123 -3.77 -3.24 7.99
C PHE A 123 -5.00 -2.54 7.43
N CYS A 124 -5.11 -2.55 6.10
CA CYS A 124 -6.16 -1.85 5.38
C CYS A 124 -7.01 -2.81 4.55
N PHE A 125 -8.30 -2.51 4.44
CA PHE A 125 -9.23 -3.16 3.53
C PHE A 125 -9.89 -2.09 2.66
N PHE A 126 -10.01 -2.37 1.36
CA PHE A 126 -10.57 -1.47 0.36
C PHE A 126 -11.70 -2.19 -0.36
N SER A 127 -12.86 -1.55 -0.45
CA SER A 127 -14.04 -2.05 -1.17
C SER A 127 -14.60 -1.00 -2.13
N LYS A 128 -15.37 -1.47 -3.12
CA LYS A 128 -16.11 -0.61 -4.04
C LYS A 128 -17.40 -0.11 -3.44
#